data_AF-A0A9W6T1I8-F1
#
_entry.id   AF-A0A9W6T1I8-F1
#
_cell.length_a   1.000
_cell.length_b   1.000
_cell.length_c   1.000
_cell.angle_alpha   90.00
_cell.angle_beta   90.00
_cell.angle_gamma   90.00
#
_symmetry.space_group_name_H-M   'P 1'
#
loop_
_entity.id
_entity.type
_entity.pdbx_description
1 polymer ?
#
loop_
_entity_poly.entity_id
_entity_poly.type
_entity_poly.pdbx_seq_one_letter_code
_entity_poly.pdbx_strand_id
1 'polypeptide(L)'
;MRKLQLKYWLEPAGSHGVWGLDDYHFLPFLFGAAQLSPLTRPRPLTIHNKDYVEEFKDKYFYYGCIDFINTVKTGAESLRWHSPMLDDISGVKTWKKIEEGMIKMYKAEVLNKLPVVQHFMFGNILPCPAGVTPVYIESENDSDHVHHGHSHGHTDEDDSCCQDAVHSTYGDCCGIKVPSAIAASAMERKKNHNLIPFD
;
A
#
# COMPACT_ATOMS: atom_id res chain seq x y z
N MET A 1 9.39 9.10 -5.87
CA MET A 1 8.98 8.23 -4.74
C MET A 1 10.05 7.23 -4.30
N ARG A 2 10.51 6.29 -5.13
CA ARG A 2 11.51 5.26 -4.75
C ARG A 2 12.74 5.78 -3.99
N LYS A 3 13.34 6.89 -4.45
CA LYS A 3 14.47 7.53 -3.76
C LYS A 3 14.13 7.96 -2.32
N LEU A 4 12.93 8.51 -2.10
CA LEU A 4 12.47 8.93 -0.77
C LEU A 4 12.22 7.71 0.13
N GLN A 5 11.57 6.68 -0.40
CA GLN A 5 11.30 5.43 0.31
C GLN A 5 12.59 4.77 0.80
N LEU A 6 13.60 4.67 -0.07
CA LEU A 6 14.91 4.12 0.28
C LEU A 6 15.71 5.02 1.23
N LYS A 7 15.66 6.34 1.03
CA LYS A 7 16.47 7.30 1.81
C LYS A 7 15.95 7.48 3.23
N TYR A 8 14.63 7.48 3.40
CA TYR A 8 13.98 7.78 4.68
C TYR A 8 13.31 6.56 5.31
N TRP A 9 13.46 5.38 4.71
CA TRP A 9 12.87 4.13 5.19
C TRP A 9 11.37 4.24 5.48
N LEU A 10 10.68 4.98 4.61
CA LEU A 10 9.26 5.29 4.78
C LEU A 10 8.48 4.01 5.02
N GLU A 11 7.53 4.05 5.96
CA GLU A 11 6.63 2.94 6.18
C GLU A 11 5.48 2.95 5.16
N PRO A 12 4.97 1.79 4.77
CA PRO A 12 3.76 1.68 3.95
C PRO A 12 2.58 2.38 4.62
N ALA A 13 1.84 3.20 3.86
CA ALA A 13 0.65 3.87 4.36
C ALA A 13 -0.60 3.02 4.04
N GLY A 14 -1.34 2.65 5.08
CA GLY A 14 -2.50 1.77 4.98
C GLY A 14 -2.11 0.28 4.96
N SER A 15 -2.59 -0.49 5.93
CA SER A 15 -2.29 -1.92 6.02
C SER A 15 -3.27 -2.74 5.18
N HIS A 16 -2.91 -3.05 3.93
CA HIS A 16 -3.55 -4.17 3.21
C HIS A 16 -2.92 -5.53 3.60
N GLY A 17 -1.89 -5.51 4.45
CA GLY A 17 -1.15 -6.69 4.88
C GLY A 17 -0.46 -7.39 3.71
N VAL A 18 -0.25 -8.70 3.86
CA VAL A 18 0.40 -9.56 2.84
C VAL A 18 -0.43 -9.67 1.55
N TRP A 19 -1.71 -9.29 1.59
CA TRP A 19 -2.64 -9.31 0.47
C TRP A 19 -2.76 -7.94 -0.23
N GLY A 20 -1.88 -6.99 0.07
CA GLY A 20 -1.75 -5.78 -0.73
C GLY A 20 -1.09 -6.06 -2.09
N LEU A 21 -1.44 -5.26 -3.09
CA LEU A 21 -0.80 -5.34 -4.42
C LEU A 21 0.69 -4.99 -4.34
N ASP A 22 1.00 -3.89 -3.66
CA ASP A 22 2.34 -3.40 -3.36
C ASP A 22 2.28 -2.54 -2.10
N ASP A 23 3.43 -2.36 -1.45
CA ASP A 23 3.54 -1.64 -0.19
C ASP A 23 3.25 -0.13 -0.36
N TYR A 24 3.45 0.45 -1.55
CA TYR A 24 3.34 1.91 -1.73
C TYR A 24 2.55 2.35 -2.95
N HIS A 25 2.51 1.56 -4.03
CA HIS A 25 2.03 2.04 -5.32
C HIS A 25 0.99 1.10 -5.94
N PHE A 26 -0.15 1.67 -6.33
CA PHE A 26 -1.14 0.97 -7.16
C PHE A 26 -1.04 1.38 -8.63
N LEU A 27 -1.10 2.69 -8.90
CA LEU A 27 -1.25 3.24 -10.26
C LEU A 27 -0.19 2.80 -11.28
N PRO A 28 1.11 2.67 -10.93
CA PRO A 28 2.11 2.15 -11.86
C PRO A 28 1.79 0.74 -12.39
N PHE A 29 1.18 -0.13 -11.59
CA PHE A 29 0.74 -1.45 -12.05
C PHE A 29 -0.45 -1.34 -13.00
N LEU A 30 -1.43 -0.49 -12.69
CA LEU A 30 -2.56 -0.24 -13.58
C LEU A 30 -2.09 0.33 -14.93
N PHE A 31 -1.28 1.38 -14.92
CA PHE A 31 -0.77 1.99 -16.14
C PHE A 31 0.18 1.06 -16.89
N GLY A 32 1.01 0.29 -16.18
CA GLY A 32 1.87 -0.73 -16.77
C GLY A 32 1.08 -1.86 -17.43
N ALA A 33 -0.01 -2.31 -16.82
CA ALA A 33 -0.90 -3.29 -17.42
C ALA A 33 -1.58 -2.73 -18.69
N ALA A 34 -1.96 -1.45 -18.69
CA ALA A 34 -2.49 -0.77 -19.87
C ALA A 34 -1.46 -0.60 -20.99
N GLN A 35 -0.18 -0.33 -20.67
CA GLN A 35 0.90 -0.29 -21.66
C GLN A 35 1.08 -1.66 -22.36
N LEU A 36 0.88 -2.75 -21.61
CA LEU A 36 1.09 -4.12 -22.08
C LEU A 36 -0.19 -4.75 -22.66
N SER A 37 -1.36 -4.17 -22.43
CA SER A 37 -2.65 -4.73 -22.86
C SER A 37 -2.84 -4.93 -24.36
N PRO A 38 -2.26 -4.09 -25.26
CA PRO A 38 -2.33 -4.33 -26.70
C PRO A 38 -1.41 -5.47 -27.16
N LEU A 39 -0.49 -5.92 -26.31
CA LEU A 39 0.58 -6.84 -26.69
C LEU A 39 0.17 -8.30 -26.44
N THR A 40 0.57 -9.17 -27.36
CA THR A 40 0.45 -10.63 -27.19
C THR A 40 1.64 -11.22 -26.43
N ARG A 41 2.81 -10.58 -26.52
CA ARG A 41 4.01 -10.88 -25.75
C ARG A 41 4.66 -9.57 -25.28
N PRO A 42 5.28 -9.54 -24.09
CA PRO A 42 5.44 -10.66 -23.16
C PRO A 42 4.11 -11.09 -22.51
N ARG A 43 4.02 -12.30 -21.94
CA ARG A 43 2.82 -12.74 -21.20
C ARG A 43 2.93 -12.36 -19.71
N PRO A 44 1.82 -12.20 -18.97
CA PRO A 44 1.87 -11.85 -17.55
C PRO A 44 2.80 -12.71 -16.69
N LEU A 45 2.77 -14.03 -16.89
CA LEU A 45 3.64 -14.98 -16.16
C LEU A 45 5.15 -14.68 -16.28
N THR A 46 5.58 -13.94 -17.31
CA THR A 46 7.00 -13.63 -17.52
C THR A 46 7.57 -12.65 -16.49
N ILE A 47 6.74 -12.03 -15.62
CA ILE A 47 7.25 -11.22 -14.51
C ILE A 47 8.11 -12.03 -13.52
N HIS A 48 8.00 -13.36 -13.54
CA HIS A 48 8.86 -14.27 -12.76
C HIS A 48 10.22 -14.52 -13.40
N ASN A 49 10.38 -14.21 -14.68
CA ASN A 49 11.63 -14.41 -15.39
C ASN A 49 12.51 -13.16 -15.26
N LYS A 50 13.66 -13.33 -14.61
CA LYS A 50 14.62 -12.24 -14.34
C LYS A 50 15.13 -11.58 -15.62
N ASP A 51 15.34 -12.33 -16.70
CA ASP A 51 15.84 -11.79 -17.97
C ASP A 51 14.79 -10.88 -18.62
N TYR A 52 13.51 -11.28 -18.57
CA TYR A 52 12.40 -10.44 -19.03
C TYR A 52 12.28 -9.18 -18.17
N VAL A 53 12.40 -9.31 -16.85
CA VAL A 53 12.34 -8.15 -15.94
C VAL A 53 13.46 -7.17 -16.25
N GLU A 54 14.70 -7.65 -16.40
CA GLU A 54 15.85 -6.80 -16.74
C GLU A 54 15.69 -6.11 -18.10
N GLU A 55 15.17 -6.81 -19.12
CA GLU A 55 14.98 -6.24 -20.46
C GLU A 55 13.88 -5.15 -20.50
N PHE A 56 12.84 -5.30 -19.68
CA PHE A 56 11.62 -4.49 -19.77
C PHE A 56 11.44 -3.47 -18.65
N LYS A 57 12.24 -3.51 -17.58
CA LYS A 57 12.09 -2.62 -16.41
C LYS A 57 12.11 -1.13 -16.76
N ASP A 58 12.92 -0.74 -17.74
CA ASP A 58 13.05 0.66 -18.17
C ASP A 58 12.05 1.06 -19.26
N LYS A 59 11.29 0.10 -19.79
CA LYS A 59 10.33 0.30 -20.90
C LYS A 59 8.87 0.33 -20.43
N TYR A 60 8.54 -0.46 -19.41
CA TYR A 60 7.16 -0.65 -18.94
C TYR A 60 7.06 -0.51 -17.43
N PHE A 61 6.10 0.28 -16.97
CA PHE A 61 5.94 0.57 -15.54
C PHE A 61 5.75 -0.70 -14.70
N TYR A 62 5.03 -1.69 -15.23
CA TYR A 62 4.78 -2.95 -14.52
C TYR A 62 6.09 -3.67 -14.20
N TYR A 63 6.94 -3.88 -15.22
CA TYR A 63 8.25 -4.51 -15.04
C TYR A 63 9.18 -3.67 -14.17
N GLY A 64 9.14 -2.34 -14.32
CA GLY A 64 9.91 -1.45 -13.46
C GLY A 64 9.51 -1.54 -11.99
N CYS A 65 8.25 -1.85 -11.67
CA CYS A 65 7.80 -2.11 -10.30
C CYS A 65 8.22 -3.50 -9.80
N ILE A 66 8.11 -4.54 -10.65
CA ILE A 66 8.58 -5.89 -10.31
C ILE A 66 10.08 -5.90 -10.02
N ASP A 67 10.88 -5.22 -10.86
CA ASP A 67 12.31 -5.04 -10.62
C ASP A 67 12.57 -4.39 -9.26
N PHE A 68 11.89 -3.29 -8.95
CA PHE A 68 12.05 -2.62 -7.67
C PHE A 68 11.71 -3.54 -6.48
N ILE A 69 10.61 -4.29 -6.56
CA ILE A 69 10.22 -5.24 -5.51
C ILE A 69 11.31 -6.32 -5.34
N ASN A 70 11.78 -6.93 -6.43
CA ASN A 70 12.82 -7.95 -6.40
C ASN A 70 14.14 -7.42 -5.81
N THR A 71 14.46 -6.14 -6.05
CA THR A 71 15.66 -5.52 -5.48
C THR A 71 15.53 -5.20 -4.00
N VAL A 72 14.32 -4.90 -3.51
CA VAL A 72 14.08 -4.51 -2.11
C VAL A 72 13.78 -5.73 -1.24
N LYS A 73 13.07 -6.74 -1.72
CA LYS A 73 12.62 -7.88 -0.90
C LYS A 73 13.58 -9.07 -1.05
N THR A 74 14.83 -8.87 -0.66
CA THR A 74 16.00 -9.75 -0.94
C THR A 74 16.02 -11.14 -0.27
N GLY A 75 14.96 -11.55 0.44
CA GLY A 75 14.94 -12.78 1.24
C GLY A 75 14.30 -14.01 0.59
N ALA A 76 13.63 -13.88 -0.55
CA ALA A 76 12.94 -14.99 -1.21
C ALA A 76 13.26 -15.05 -2.70
N GLU A 77 13.58 -16.24 -3.21
CA GLU A 77 13.85 -16.45 -4.64
C GLU A 77 12.60 -16.28 -5.53
N SER A 78 11.40 -16.23 -4.93
CA SER A 78 10.13 -16.17 -5.62
C SER A 78 9.27 -15.01 -5.12
N LEU A 79 8.66 -14.30 -6.09
CA LEU A 79 7.68 -13.23 -5.91
C LEU A 79 6.55 -13.62 -4.95
N ARG A 80 6.19 -14.90 -4.94
CA ARG A 80 5.11 -15.49 -4.14
C ARG A 80 5.21 -15.23 -2.65
N TRP A 81 6.43 -15.21 -2.11
CA TRP A 81 6.63 -15.13 -0.65
C TRP A 81 6.44 -13.74 -0.08
N HIS A 82 6.63 -12.71 -0.91
CA HIS A 82 6.58 -11.33 -0.46
C HIS A 82 5.49 -10.50 -1.14
N SER A 83 4.92 -11.03 -2.24
CA SER A 83 3.88 -10.40 -3.05
C SER A 83 2.94 -11.46 -3.66
N PRO A 84 2.24 -12.26 -2.83
CA PRO A 84 1.38 -13.35 -3.32
C PRO A 84 0.24 -12.86 -4.22
N MET A 85 -0.26 -11.65 -4.01
CA MET A 85 -1.27 -11.08 -4.91
C MET A 85 -0.75 -10.85 -6.34
N LEU A 86 0.47 -10.32 -6.48
CA LEU A 86 1.11 -10.15 -7.79
C LEU A 86 1.42 -11.51 -8.44
N ASP A 87 1.80 -12.50 -7.63
CA ASP A 87 1.99 -13.88 -8.07
C ASP A 87 0.68 -14.47 -8.65
N ASP A 88 -0.44 -14.35 -7.94
CA ASP A 88 -1.74 -14.83 -8.40
C ASP A 88 -2.21 -14.10 -9.68
N ILE A 89 -2.03 -12.77 -9.74
CA ILE A 89 -2.37 -11.96 -10.92
C ILE A 89 -1.56 -12.39 -12.15
N SER A 90 -0.31 -12.81 -11.97
CA SER A 90 0.56 -13.28 -13.06
C SER A 90 0.00 -14.53 -13.77
N GLY A 91 -0.87 -15.29 -13.11
CA GLY A 91 -1.57 -16.45 -13.67
C GLY A 91 -2.64 -16.08 -14.71
N VAL A 92 -3.04 -14.81 -14.79
CA VAL A 92 -3.99 -14.33 -15.80
C VAL A 92 -3.38 -14.40 -17.20
N LYS A 93 -4.16 -14.88 -18.18
CA LYS A 93 -3.65 -15.20 -19.53
C LYS A 93 -3.20 -13.98 -20.34
N THR A 94 -3.82 -12.81 -20.15
CA THR A 94 -3.59 -11.62 -20.98
C THR A 94 -3.51 -10.36 -20.14
N TRP A 95 -2.67 -9.41 -20.56
CA TRP A 95 -2.54 -8.11 -19.90
C TRP A 95 -3.82 -7.29 -19.93
N LYS A 96 -4.61 -7.38 -21.00
CA LYS A 96 -5.94 -6.75 -21.07
C LYS A 96 -6.86 -7.15 -19.92
N LYS A 97 -6.89 -8.44 -19.55
CA LYS A 97 -7.68 -8.89 -18.39
C LYS A 97 -7.13 -8.36 -17.07
N ILE A 98 -5.82 -8.23 -16.97
CA ILE A 98 -5.17 -7.64 -15.78
C ILE A 98 -5.53 -6.16 -15.68
N GLU A 99 -5.43 -5.40 -16.78
CA GLU A 99 -5.84 -3.99 -16.82
C GLU A 99 -7.30 -3.81 -16.35
N GLU A 100 -8.24 -4.57 -16.92
CA GLU A 100 -9.65 -4.55 -16.54
C GLU A 100 -9.85 -4.90 -15.05
N GLY A 101 -9.12 -5.90 -14.54
CA GLY A 101 -9.12 -6.28 -13.13
C GLY A 101 -8.56 -5.19 -12.23
N MET A 102 -7.45 -4.57 -12.63
CA MET A 102 -6.79 -3.48 -11.90
C MET A 102 -7.68 -2.26 -11.76
N ILE A 103 -8.48 -1.92 -12.78
CA ILE A 103 -9.45 -0.82 -12.69
C ILE A 103 -10.51 -1.12 -11.62
N LYS A 104 -11.05 -2.35 -11.60
CA LYS A 104 -12.03 -2.77 -10.60
C LYS A 104 -11.44 -2.75 -9.20
N MET A 105 -10.22 -3.27 -9.08
CA MET A 105 -9.50 -3.33 -7.82
C MET A 105 -9.14 -1.93 -7.31
N TYR A 106 -8.72 -1.00 -8.18
CA TYR A 106 -8.44 0.39 -7.77
C TYR A 106 -9.68 1.07 -7.19
N LYS A 107 -10.84 0.86 -7.83
CA LYS A 107 -12.10 1.40 -7.32
C LYS A 107 -12.45 0.81 -5.95
N ALA A 108 -12.31 -0.51 -5.77
CA ALA A 108 -12.71 -1.19 -4.55
C ALA A 108 -11.73 -1.01 -3.38
N GLU A 109 -10.43 -1.08 -3.65
CA GLU A 109 -9.38 -1.14 -2.63
C GLU A 109 -8.65 0.18 -2.41
N VAL A 110 -8.81 1.16 -3.30
CA VAL A 110 -8.28 2.51 -3.11
C VAL A 110 -9.44 3.49 -2.93
N LEU A 111 -10.21 3.74 -3.99
CA LEU A 111 -11.19 4.83 -3.98
C LEU A 111 -12.36 4.60 -3.00
N ASN A 112 -12.73 3.35 -2.74
CA ASN A 112 -13.82 2.98 -1.83
C ASN A 112 -13.33 2.51 -0.45
N LYS A 113 -12.10 2.86 -0.06
CA LYS A 113 -11.55 2.56 1.27
C LYS A 113 -11.31 3.85 2.04
N LEU A 114 -12.15 4.11 3.04
CA LEU A 114 -12.05 5.31 3.87
C LEU A 114 -10.64 5.54 4.44
N PRO A 115 -9.93 4.54 5.02
CA PRO A 115 -8.58 4.75 5.53
C PRO A 115 -7.57 5.22 4.47
N VAL A 116 -7.83 4.94 3.19
CA VAL A 116 -6.98 5.32 2.06
C VAL A 116 -7.34 6.71 1.52
N VAL A 117 -8.64 7.01 1.37
CA VAL A 117 -9.11 8.28 0.76
C VAL A 117 -9.48 9.37 1.75
N GLN A 118 -9.45 9.13 3.06
CA GLN A 118 -9.79 10.13 4.10
C GLN A 118 -8.95 11.41 4.00
N HIS A 119 -7.76 11.35 3.39
CA HIS A 119 -6.88 12.50 3.17
C HIS A 119 -7.04 13.12 1.77
N PHE A 120 -8.04 12.72 0.99
CA PHE A 120 -8.32 13.30 -0.32
C PHE A 120 -8.89 14.71 -0.16
N MET A 121 -8.26 15.67 -0.83
CA MET A 121 -8.65 17.08 -0.73
C MET A 121 -9.62 17.47 -1.85
N PHE A 122 -10.68 18.17 -1.48
CA PHE A 122 -11.61 18.79 -2.41
C PHE A 122 -11.39 20.30 -2.45
N GLY A 123 -11.60 20.89 -3.62
CA GLY A 123 -11.42 22.33 -3.86
C GLY A 123 -12.13 22.76 -5.14
N ASN A 124 -11.67 23.85 -5.76
CA ASN A 124 -12.37 24.41 -6.92
C ASN A 124 -12.27 23.53 -8.18
N ILE A 125 -11.14 22.82 -8.36
CA ILE A 125 -10.92 21.93 -9.52
C ILE A 125 -11.65 20.60 -9.33
N LEU A 126 -11.62 20.07 -8.11
CA LEU A 126 -12.26 18.82 -7.71
C LEU A 126 -13.28 19.14 -6.62
N PRO A 127 -14.53 19.48 -6.98
CA PRO A 127 -15.53 19.90 -6.02
C PRO A 127 -15.90 18.76 -5.08
N CYS A 128 -16.16 19.11 -3.81
CA CYS A 128 -16.63 18.16 -2.82
C CYS A 128 -18.02 17.65 -3.22
N PRO A 129 -18.27 16.33 -3.22
CA PRO A 129 -19.58 15.79 -3.55
C PRO A 129 -20.63 16.19 -2.51
N ALA A 130 -21.88 16.32 -2.95
CA ALA A 130 -23.00 16.61 -2.07
C ALA A 130 -23.15 15.51 -1.00
N GLY A 131 -23.43 15.90 0.25
CA GLY A 131 -23.63 14.97 1.36
C GLY A 131 -22.39 14.65 2.19
N VAL A 132 -21.22 15.20 1.86
CA VAL A 132 -20.04 15.15 2.74
C VAL A 132 -20.16 16.26 3.79
N THR A 133 -20.10 15.89 5.07
CA THR A 133 -20.12 16.87 6.16
C THR A 133 -18.85 17.73 6.11
N PRO A 134 -18.97 19.07 6.15
CA PRO A 134 -17.81 19.93 6.22
C PRO A 134 -17.02 19.63 7.50
N VAL A 135 -15.70 19.68 7.40
CA VAL A 135 -14.82 19.61 8.57
C VAL A 135 -15.08 20.86 9.39
N TYR A 136 -15.65 20.72 10.59
CA TYR A 136 -15.70 21.80 11.56
C TYR A 136 -14.26 22.05 12.01
N ILE A 137 -13.69 23.17 11.59
CA ILE A 137 -12.49 23.70 12.24
C ILE A 137 -13.01 24.26 13.56
N GLU A 138 -12.76 23.55 14.66
CA GLU A 138 -12.94 24.12 15.98
C GLU A 138 -12.05 25.36 16.05
N SER A 139 -12.66 26.54 16.04
CA SER A 139 -11.98 27.77 16.42
C SER A 139 -11.53 27.60 17.88
N GLU A 140 -10.27 27.93 18.18
CA GLU A 140 -9.62 27.87 19.51
C GLU A 140 -10.26 28.76 20.60
N ASN A 141 -11.56 29.02 20.55
CA ASN A 141 -12.32 29.76 21.55
C ASN A 141 -13.71 29.14 21.67
N ASP A 142 -13.84 28.06 22.44
CA ASP A 142 -14.80 28.07 23.55
C ASP A 142 -14.59 26.83 24.43
N SER A 143 -14.31 27.12 25.68
CA SER A 143 -14.43 26.20 26.80
C SER A 143 -15.88 25.80 26.98
N ASP A 144 -16.30 24.62 26.50
CA ASP A 144 -17.29 23.76 27.16
C ASP A 144 -17.43 22.40 26.46
N HIS A 145 -16.92 21.35 27.11
CA HIS A 145 -17.09 19.96 26.71
C HIS A 145 -18.55 19.52 26.87
N VAL A 146 -19.23 19.21 25.76
CA VAL A 146 -20.52 18.46 25.79
C VAL A 146 -20.40 17.21 24.93
N HIS A 147 -20.16 16.07 25.58
CA HIS A 147 -20.18 14.75 24.95
C HIS A 147 -21.61 14.37 24.54
N HIS A 148 -21.89 14.30 23.24
CA HIS A 148 -23.09 13.61 22.72
C HIS A 148 -22.77 12.14 22.47
N GLY A 149 -22.91 11.32 23.52
CA GLY A 149 -22.81 9.86 23.45
C GLY A 149 -24.09 9.24 22.90
N HIS A 150 -23.98 8.49 21.80
CA HIS A 150 -25.04 7.58 21.37
C HIS A 150 -25.05 6.34 22.26
N SER A 151 -26.18 6.16 22.97
CA SER A 151 -26.43 5.10 23.92
C SER A 151 -26.86 3.80 23.23
N HIS A 152 -26.17 2.70 23.51
CA HIS A 152 -26.72 1.34 23.40
C HIS A 152 -26.43 0.61 24.71
N GLY A 153 -27.49 0.35 25.47
CA GLY A 153 -27.41 -0.39 26.73
C GLY A 153 -27.19 -1.88 26.50
N HIS A 154 -26.30 -2.46 27.30
CA HIS A 154 -26.38 -3.83 27.80
C HIS A 154 -25.67 -3.89 29.17
N THR A 155 -26.22 -4.75 30.02
CA THR A 155 -26.03 -4.90 31.46
C THR A 155 -24.70 -5.55 31.85
N ASP A 156 -24.10 -4.97 32.90
CA ASP A 156 -23.15 -5.48 33.92
C ASP A 156 -22.63 -6.92 33.79
N GLU A 157 -21.31 -7.09 33.61
CA GLU A 157 -20.32 -7.54 34.62
C GLU A 157 -19.01 -8.03 33.96
N ASP A 158 -17.92 -7.35 34.34
CA ASP A 158 -16.50 -7.73 34.34
C ASP A 158 -15.68 -7.84 33.02
N ASP A 159 -14.46 -7.30 33.14
CA ASP A 159 -13.27 -7.39 32.29
C ASP A 159 -13.16 -6.64 30.93
N SER A 160 -12.08 -5.83 30.86
CA SER A 160 -11.23 -5.59 29.69
C SER A 160 -11.56 -4.49 28.66
N CYS A 161 -10.56 -3.61 28.49
CA CYS A 161 -10.17 -2.87 27.28
C CYS A 161 -10.96 -1.61 26.88
N CYS A 162 -10.37 -0.45 27.23
CA CYS A 162 -10.16 0.75 26.40
C CYS A 162 -11.16 0.98 25.25
N GLN A 163 -12.25 1.69 25.51
CA GLN A 163 -13.06 2.33 24.47
C GLN A 163 -12.72 3.82 24.38
N ASP A 164 -11.54 4.11 23.80
CA ASP A 164 -11.22 5.47 23.39
C ASP A 164 -11.77 5.70 21.97
N ALA A 165 -12.61 6.72 21.86
CA ALA A 165 -13.04 7.29 20.60
C ALA A 165 -11.80 7.57 19.74
N VAL A 166 -11.72 6.92 18.57
CA VAL A 166 -10.58 7.07 17.65
C VAL A 166 -10.65 8.44 16.99
N HIS A 167 -10.20 9.46 17.72
CA HIS A 167 -9.76 10.71 17.14
C HIS A 167 -8.48 10.38 16.36
N SER A 168 -8.58 10.22 15.04
CA SER A 168 -7.41 10.10 14.18
C SER A 168 -6.73 11.46 14.06
N THR A 169 -6.01 11.85 15.12
CA THR A 169 -5.04 12.93 15.04
C THR A 169 -3.81 12.44 14.28
N TYR A 170 -3.06 13.39 13.74
CA TYR A 170 -1.86 13.18 12.93
C TYR A 170 -0.80 12.42 13.75
N GLY A 171 -0.78 11.10 13.66
CA GLY A 171 0.29 10.28 14.26
C GLY A 171 -0.03 8.87 14.70
N ASP A 172 -1.29 8.45 14.82
CA ASP A 172 -1.60 7.21 15.57
C ASP A 172 -2.31 6.10 14.76
N CYS A 173 -2.11 6.09 13.43
CA CYS A 173 -2.98 5.28 12.57
C CYS A 173 -2.71 3.77 12.55
N CYS A 174 -1.59 3.25 13.08
CA CYS A 174 -1.30 1.81 13.08
C CYS A 174 -0.23 1.47 14.14
N GLY A 175 -0.65 1.05 15.33
CA GLY A 175 0.22 0.62 16.43
C GLY A 175 1.04 -0.67 16.18
N ILE A 176 1.63 -0.87 15.00
CA ILE A 176 2.52 -1.99 14.70
C ILE A 176 3.90 -1.43 14.32
N LYS A 177 4.83 -1.46 15.27
CA LYS A 177 6.27 -1.20 15.03
C LYS A 177 6.92 -2.39 14.33
N VAL A 178 6.58 -2.62 13.06
CA VAL A 178 7.33 -3.56 12.21
C VAL A 178 8.14 -2.74 11.21
N PRO A 179 9.47 -2.91 11.16
CA PRO A 179 10.30 -2.17 10.21
C PRO A 179 9.77 -2.34 8.78
N SER A 180 9.71 -1.24 8.02
CA SER A 180 9.34 -1.28 6.60
C SER A 180 10.19 -2.33 5.86
N ALA A 181 9.64 -2.96 4.80
CA ALA A 181 10.37 -3.96 4.02
C ALA A 181 11.74 -3.44 3.52
N ILE A 182 11.82 -2.13 3.26
CA ILE A 182 13.06 -1.41 2.92
C ILE A 182 14.04 -1.41 4.09
N ALA A 183 13.58 -1.03 5.28
CA ALA A 183 14.40 -1.05 6.49
C ALA A 183 14.90 -2.47 6.80
N ALA A 184 14.02 -3.47 6.69
CA ALA A 184 14.37 -4.89 6.91
C ALA A 184 15.47 -5.37 5.94
N SER A 185 15.32 -5.13 4.64
CA SER A 185 16.35 -5.50 3.65
C SER A 185 17.67 -4.76 3.84
N ALA A 186 17.64 -3.48 4.21
CA ALA A 186 18.85 -2.72 4.51
C ALA A 186 19.60 -3.31 5.72
N MET A 187 18.88 -3.80 6.73
CA MET A 187 19.47 -4.48 7.89
C MET A 187 20.09 -5.84 7.52
N GLU A 188 19.43 -6.65 6.69
CA GLU A 188 19.97 -7.93 6.21
C GLU A 188 21.26 -7.75 5.40
N ARG A 189 21.30 -6.76 4.51
CA ARG A 189 22.50 -6.44 3.72
C ARG A 189 23.69 -6.01 4.59
N LYS A 190 23.45 -5.23 5.65
CA LYS A 190 24.50 -4.85 6.62
C LYS A 190 25.01 -6.04 7.42
N LYS A 191 24.13 -6.98 7.79
CA LYS A 191 24.51 -8.20 8.52
C LYS A 191 25.46 -9.08 7.70
N ASN A 192 25.22 -9.19 6.39
CA ASN A 192 26.08 -9.96 5.48
C ASN A 192 27.44 -9.30 5.22
N HIS A 193 27.59 -7.99 5.43
CA HIS A 193 28.87 -7.28 5.24
C HIS A 193 29.83 -7.42 6.43
N ASN A 194 29.35 -7.93 7.58
CA ASN A 194 30.14 -8.06 8.81
C ASN A 194 30.59 -9.50 9.11
N LEU A 195 30.36 -10.45 8.20
CA LEU A 195 30.90 -11.80 8.31
C LEU A 195 32.31 -11.82 7.69
N ILE A 196 33.30 -11.41 8.48
CA ILE A 196 34.70 -11.70 8.18
C ILE A 196 34.88 -13.21 8.39
N PRO A 197 35.33 -14.00 7.39
CA PRO A 197 35.29 -15.46 7.49
C PRO A 197 36.26 -16.07 8.50
N PHE A 198 37.11 -15.28 9.16
CA PHE A 198 38.10 -15.75 10.13
C PHE A 198 38.40 -14.65 11.16
N ASP A 199 37.69 -14.68 12.28
CA ASP A 199 38.18 -14.32 13.62
C ASP A 199 37.44 -15.20 14.65
#